data_AF-A0A6M8VE10-F1
#
_entry.id   AF-A0A6M8VE10-F1
#
_cell.length_a   1.000
_cell.length_b   1.000
_cell.length_c   1.000
_cell.angle_alpha   90.00
_cell.angle_beta   90.00
_cell.angle_gamma   90.00
#
_symmetry.space_group_name_H-M   'P 1'
#
loop_
_entity.id
_entity.type
_entity.pdbx_description
1 polymer ?
#
loop_
_entity_poly.entity_id
_entity_poly.type
_entity_poly.pdbx_seq_one_letter_code
_entity_poly.pdbx_strand_id
1 'polypeptide(L)'
;MIIKYSLTIILIISFQLSAQEISKSRLDSLVNLFTYFKGVQPSEYLKKQIEENPSVVKCGLDLVNSIKQNFDLLNPSQQKIVAPLLQRPQMHKSIVTPKGFFRVHYDTAGVNAPGYDLMQFMQALDSTYSFEVEQLGYAAPPADGTEGGDSKYDVYIQNLSGLYGYTQFENKVSQSSWMSFMVLDNDYSAGYYSKGINGARVTAAHEFYHAIQGGNYAPSELNAPFRNSDVFYYEMSSTAMEEFAFDYVNDYYAYMSSYFLRPEKINAQY
;
A
#
# COMPACT_ATOMS: atom_id res chain seq x y z
N MET A 1 64.25 -8.06 -28.94
CA MET A 1 63.39 -7.99 -27.74
C MET A 1 61.99 -7.60 -28.20
N ILE A 2 61.09 -8.56 -28.41
CA ILE A 2 59.73 -8.31 -28.91
C ILE A 2 58.78 -8.47 -27.74
N ILE A 3 58.18 -7.36 -27.29
CA ILE A 3 57.17 -7.34 -26.23
C ILE A 3 55.83 -7.66 -26.90
N LYS A 4 55.26 -8.84 -26.64
CA LYS A 4 53.90 -9.20 -27.04
C LYS A 4 52.94 -8.74 -25.95
N TYR A 5 52.13 -7.72 -26.24
CA TYR A 5 51.02 -7.33 -25.39
C TYR A 5 49.87 -8.33 -25.60
N SER A 6 49.49 -9.06 -24.53
CA SER A 6 48.23 -9.81 -24.53
C SER A 6 47.09 -8.86 -24.20
N LEU A 7 46.17 -8.70 -25.15
CA LEU A 7 44.95 -7.93 -24.97
C LEU A 7 43.91 -8.82 -24.25
N THR A 8 43.73 -8.63 -22.96
CA THR A 8 42.68 -9.32 -22.20
C THR A 8 41.36 -8.58 -22.41
N ILE A 9 40.48 -9.12 -23.25
CA ILE A 9 39.10 -8.64 -23.39
C ILE A 9 38.33 -9.10 -22.15
N ILE A 10 38.02 -8.19 -21.24
CA ILE A 10 37.10 -8.43 -20.13
C ILE A 10 35.69 -8.40 -20.71
N LEU A 11 35.12 -9.59 -20.95
CA LEU A 11 33.72 -9.76 -21.30
C LEU A 11 32.90 -9.49 -20.02
N ILE A 12 32.39 -8.27 -19.87
CA ILE A 12 31.42 -7.95 -18.82
C ILE A 12 30.11 -8.63 -19.20
N ILE A 13 29.88 -9.83 -18.66
CA ILE A 13 28.57 -10.46 -18.69
C ILE A 13 27.71 -9.68 -17.70
N SER A 14 26.89 -8.77 -18.24
CA SER A 14 25.80 -8.16 -17.49
C SER A 14 24.80 -9.25 -17.14
N PHE A 15 24.91 -9.81 -15.93
CA PHE A 15 23.82 -10.54 -15.33
C PHE A 15 22.68 -9.54 -15.11
N GLN A 16 21.68 -9.56 -15.98
CA GLN A 16 20.37 -9.03 -15.61
C GLN A 16 19.90 -9.92 -14.47
N LEU A 17 19.93 -9.40 -13.24
CA LEU A 17 19.13 -9.96 -12.16
C LEU A 17 17.68 -9.84 -12.63
N SER A 18 17.13 -10.92 -13.17
CA SER A 18 15.70 -11.00 -13.40
C SER A 18 15.02 -10.82 -12.05
N ALA A 19 14.28 -9.72 -11.90
CA ALA A 19 13.23 -9.67 -10.90
C ALA A 19 12.40 -10.95 -11.07
N GLN A 20 12.16 -11.68 -9.98
CA GLN A 20 11.43 -12.94 -10.03
C GLN A 20 10.09 -12.69 -10.72
N GLU A 21 9.90 -13.23 -11.93
CA GLU A 21 8.68 -12.99 -12.69
C GLU A 21 7.48 -13.55 -11.91
N ILE A 22 6.46 -12.71 -11.73
CA ILE A 22 5.23 -13.14 -11.06
C ILE A 22 4.58 -14.27 -11.87
N SER A 23 4.26 -15.38 -11.21
CA SER A 23 3.57 -16.47 -11.90
C SER A 23 2.15 -16.04 -12.27
N LYS A 24 1.66 -16.53 -13.42
CA LYS A 24 0.27 -16.29 -13.84
C LYS A 24 -0.75 -16.69 -12.77
N SER A 25 -0.53 -17.82 -12.09
CA SER A 25 -1.40 -18.28 -11.02
C SER A 25 -1.42 -17.35 -9.80
N ARG A 26 -0.26 -16.75 -9.44
CA ARG A 26 -0.20 -15.73 -8.40
C ARG A 26 -0.95 -14.48 -8.84
N LEU A 27 -0.73 -14.01 -10.07
CA LEU A 27 -1.40 -12.82 -10.60
C LEU A 27 -2.93 -13.00 -10.67
N ASP A 28 -3.41 -14.16 -11.12
CA ASP A 28 -4.83 -14.52 -11.11
C ASP A 28 -5.42 -14.49 -9.69
N SER A 29 -4.66 -14.99 -8.70
CA SER A 29 -5.06 -14.97 -7.29
C SER A 29 -5.15 -13.56 -6.73
N LEU A 30 -4.20 -12.68 -7.08
CA LEU A 30 -4.23 -11.27 -6.70
C LEU A 30 -5.45 -10.56 -7.30
N VAL A 31 -5.76 -10.80 -8.58
CA VAL A 31 -6.94 -10.20 -9.21
C VAL A 31 -8.22 -10.62 -8.49
N ASN A 32 -8.39 -11.92 -8.20
CA ASN A 32 -9.57 -12.41 -7.48
C ASN A 32 -9.69 -11.79 -6.08
N LEU A 33 -8.57 -11.63 -5.38
CA LEU A 33 -8.54 -11.02 -4.05
C LEU A 33 -8.86 -9.53 -4.11
N PHE A 34 -8.32 -8.81 -5.09
CA PHE A 34 -8.60 -7.39 -5.27
C PHE A 34 -10.07 -7.16 -5.64
N THR A 35 -10.63 -7.91 -6.59
CA THR A 35 -12.05 -7.77 -6.96
C THR A 35 -13.00 -8.17 -5.82
N TYR A 36 -12.60 -9.09 -4.95
CA TYR A 36 -13.29 -9.39 -3.71
C TYR A 36 -13.30 -8.19 -2.76
N PHE A 37 -12.12 -7.63 -2.43
CA PHE A 37 -12.03 -6.49 -1.52
C PHE A 37 -12.74 -5.24 -2.04
N LYS A 38 -12.75 -5.03 -3.36
CA LYS A 38 -13.50 -3.95 -4.00
C LYS A 38 -15.01 -4.22 -4.10
N GLY A 39 -15.52 -5.33 -3.59
CA GLY A 39 -16.94 -5.69 -3.62
C GLY A 39 -17.50 -5.99 -5.02
N VAL A 40 -16.62 -6.19 -6.01
CA VAL A 40 -17.01 -6.41 -7.42
C VAL A 40 -17.33 -7.87 -7.69
N GLN A 41 -16.53 -8.78 -7.11
CA GLN A 41 -16.71 -10.23 -7.25
C GLN A 41 -16.71 -10.88 -5.87
N PRO A 42 -17.86 -10.89 -5.16
CA PRO A 42 -17.96 -11.55 -3.87
C PRO A 42 -17.69 -13.06 -4.00
N SER A 43 -17.06 -13.63 -2.99
CA SER A 43 -16.67 -15.05 -2.96
C SER A 43 -16.69 -15.58 -1.54
N GLU A 44 -17.61 -16.49 -1.25
CA GLU A 44 -17.68 -17.18 0.06
C GLU A 44 -16.41 -17.98 0.35
N TYR A 45 -15.76 -18.50 -0.69
CA TYR A 45 -14.48 -19.19 -0.56
C TYR A 45 -13.39 -18.23 -0.07
N LEU A 46 -13.23 -17.07 -0.72
CA LEU A 46 -12.22 -16.09 -0.32
C LEU A 46 -12.53 -15.51 1.06
N LYS A 47 -13.80 -15.21 1.33
CA LYS A 47 -14.26 -14.77 2.65
C LYS A 47 -13.81 -15.73 3.75
N LYS A 48 -14.06 -17.03 3.59
CA LYS A 48 -13.64 -18.05 4.55
C LYS A 48 -12.11 -18.11 4.70
N GLN A 49 -11.35 -18.07 3.60
CA GLN A 49 -9.89 -18.09 3.66
C GLN A 49 -9.30 -16.88 4.40
N ILE A 50 -9.92 -15.72 4.19
CA ILE A 50 -9.57 -14.46 4.85
C ILE A 50 -9.86 -14.54 6.35
N GLU A 51 -11.04 -15.01 6.74
CA GLU A 51 -11.44 -15.20 8.14
C GLU A 51 -10.48 -16.17 8.87
N GLU A 52 -9.97 -17.18 8.17
CA GLU A 52 -8.99 -18.14 8.70
C GLU A 52 -7.54 -17.58 8.74
N ASN A 53 -7.22 -16.53 7.99
CA ASN A 53 -5.88 -15.94 7.90
C ASN A 53 -5.91 -14.40 7.98
N PRO A 54 -6.22 -13.82 9.15
CA PRO A 54 -6.40 -12.38 9.31
C PRO A 54 -5.14 -11.54 9.03
N SER A 55 -3.94 -12.14 8.95
CA SER A 55 -2.74 -11.42 8.51
C SER A 55 -2.80 -10.97 7.05
N VAL A 56 -3.63 -11.60 6.21
CA VAL A 56 -3.76 -11.28 4.77
C VAL A 56 -4.57 -10.01 4.53
N VAL A 57 -5.30 -9.52 5.54
CA VAL A 57 -6.24 -8.40 5.39
C VAL A 57 -5.74 -7.06 5.93
N LYS A 58 -4.49 -6.99 6.37
CA LYS A 58 -3.98 -5.79 7.05
C LYS A 58 -3.44 -4.72 6.11
N CYS A 59 -2.77 -5.11 5.03
CA CYS A 59 -2.26 -4.16 4.06
C CYS A 59 -2.35 -4.73 2.65
N GLY A 60 -2.83 -3.91 1.72
CA GLY A 60 -2.94 -4.26 0.31
C GLY A 60 -1.80 -3.74 -0.56
N LEU A 61 -0.65 -3.35 0.01
CA LEU A 61 0.49 -2.78 -0.72
C LEU A 61 0.96 -3.69 -1.86
N ASP A 62 1.35 -4.93 -1.57
CA ASP A 62 1.77 -5.89 -2.62
C ASP A 62 0.61 -6.19 -3.57
N LEU A 63 -0.60 -6.37 -3.02
CA LEU A 63 -1.80 -6.71 -3.79
C LEU A 63 -2.05 -5.74 -4.94
N VAL A 64 -2.21 -4.45 -4.64
CA VAL A 64 -2.60 -3.46 -5.65
C VAL A 64 -1.44 -3.14 -6.59
N ASN A 65 -0.22 -3.03 -6.06
CA ASN A 65 0.93 -2.61 -6.86
C ASN A 65 1.47 -3.74 -7.74
N SER A 66 1.40 -5.01 -7.30
CA SER A 66 1.73 -6.15 -8.16
C SER A 66 0.76 -6.29 -9.34
N ILE A 67 -0.55 -6.06 -9.13
CA ILE A 67 -1.53 -6.05 -10.24
C ILE A 67 -1.20 -4.91 -11.22
N LYS A 68 -0.94 -3.70 -10.70
CA LYS A 68 -0.65 -2.52 -11.53
C LYS A 68 0.62 -2.68 -12.36
N GLN A 69 1.71 -3.15 -11.75
CA GLN A 69 2.99 -3.35 -12.45
C GLN A 69 2.93 -4.44 -13.51
N ASN A 70 2.04 -5.41 -13.34
CA ASN A 70 1.90 -6.56 -14.23
C ASN A 70 0.59 -6.53 -15.05
N PHE A 71 -0.02 -5.35 -15.20
CA PHE A 71 -1.32 -5.19 -15.85
C PHE A 71 -1.33 -5.76 -17.28
N ASP A 72 -0.23 -5.61 -18.02
CA ASP A 72 -0.09 -6.11 -19.39
C ASP A 72 0.02 -7.64 -19.48
N LEU A 73 0.34 -8.32 -18.38
CA LEU A 73 0.38 -9.79 -18.30
C LEU A 73 -1.01 -10.41 -18.02
N LEU A 74 -1.97 -9.59 -17.62
CA LEU A 74 -3.35 -10.02 -17.38
C LEU A 74 -4.05 -10.39 -18.68
N ASN A 75 -5.01 -11.32 -18.61
CA ASN A 75 -5.85 -11.59 -19.77
C ASN A 75 -6.84 -10.43 -20.03
N PRO A 76 -7.37 -10.27 -21.25
CA PRO A 76 -8.22 -9.12 -21.59
C PRO A 76 -9.48 -8.96 -20.73
N SER A 77 -10.04 -10.06 -20.21
CA SER A 77 -11.19 -10.00 -19.31
C SER A 77 -10.80 -9.45 -17.93
N GLN A 78 -9.65 -9.87 -17.39
CA GLN A 78 -9.12 -9.34 -16.14
C GLN A 78 -8.76 -7.87 -16.27
N GLN A 79 -8.09 -7.47 -17.36
CA GLN A 79 -7.75 -6.06 -17.63
C GLN A 79 -9.00 -5.17 -17.59
N LYS A 80 -10.09 -5.60 -18.25
CA LYS A 80 -11.37 -4.87 -18.25
C LYS A 80 -11.98 -4.72 -16.85
N ILE A 81 -11.82 -5.72 -16.00
CA ILE A 81 -12.36 -5.71 -14.63
C ILE A 81 -11.52 -4.80 -13.73
N VAL A 82 -10.18 -4.91 -13.76
CA VAL A 82 -9.31 -4.22 -12.80
C VAL A 82 -8.93 -2.80 -13.23
N ALA A 83 -8.93 -2.48 -14.53
CA ALA A 83 -8.60 -1.14 -15.02
C ALA A 83 -9.38 -0.01 -14.31
N PRO A 84 -10.72 -0.07 -14.16
CA PRO A 84 -11.45 0.95 -13.42
C PRO A 84 -11.17 0.93 -11.91
N LEU A 85 -10.82 -0.23 -11.34
CA LEU A 85 -10.54 -0.38 -9.90
C LEU A 85 -9.17 0.16 -9.50
N LEU A 86 -8.24 0.26 -10.46
CA LEU A 86 -6.92 0.87 -10.28
C LEU A 86 -6.94 2.40 -10.50
N GLN A 87 -8.07 3.00 -10.87
CA GLN A 87 -8.20 4.46 -10.93
C GLN A 87 -8.43 5.03 -9.53
N ARG A 88 -8.12 6.32 -9.35
CA ARG A 88 -8.53 7.07 -8.16
C ARG A 88 -10.06 6.97 -7.98
N PRO A 89 -10.54 6.54 -6.80
CA PRO A 89 -11.98 6.42 -6.57
C PRO A 89 -12.73 7.73 -6.77
N GLN A 90 -13.93 7.65 -7.35
CA GLN A 90 -14.83 8.80 -7.44
C GLN A 90 -15.79 8.78 -6.26
N MET A 91 -15.72 9.80 -5.41
CA MET A 91 -16.47 9.88 -4.15
C MET A 91 -17.43 11.08 -4.16
N HIS A 92 -18.49 11.03 -3.35
CA HIS A 92 -19.49 12.12 -3.31
C HIS A 92 -18.91 13.48 -2.89
N LYS A 93 -17.96 13.49 -1.94
CA LYS A 93 -17.37 14.72 -1.38
C LYS A 93 -15.89 14.53 -1.09
N SER A 94 -15.20 15.67 -0.96
CA SER A 94 -13.90 15.73 -0.31
C SER A 94 -13.79 16.88 0.69
N ILE A 95 -12.90 16.73 1.66
CA ILE A 95 -12.63 17.71 2.71
C ILE A 95 -11.13 17.76 2.99
N VAL A 96 -10.60 18.95 3.25
CA VAL A 96 -9.21 19.14 3.65
C VAL A 96 -9.09 19.01 5.17
N THR A 97 -8.08 18.29 5.61
CA THR A 97 -7.72 18.12 7.04
C THR A 97 -7.45 19.47 7.72
N PRO A 98 -7.69 19.61 9.04
CA PRO A 98 -7.48 20.87 9.76
C PRO A 98 -6.12 21.54 9.58
N LYS A 99 -5.01 20.78 9.54
CA LYS A 99 -3.66 21.32 9.27
C LYS A 99 -3.34 21.43 7.78
N GLY A 100 -4.19 20.87 6.91
CA GLY A 100 -4.09 21.04 5.47
C GLY A 100 -3.07 20.12 4.79
N PHE A 101 -2.67 19.02 5.43
CA PHE A 101 -1.71 18.07 4.85
C PHE A 101 -2.39 17.09 3.88
N PHE A 102 -3.63 16.71 4.16
CA PHE A 102 -4.39 15.72 3.39
C PHE A 102 -5.71 16.27 2.87
N ARG A 103 -6.15 15.69 1.75
CA ARG A 103 -7.53 15.76 1.25
C ARG A 103 -8.19 14.39 1.37
N VAL A 104 -9.31 14.34 2.09
CA VAL A 104 -10.06 13.12 2.35
C VAL A 104 -11.29 13.07 1.46
N HIS A 105 -11.43 12.02 0.67
CA HIS A 105 -12.54 11.73 -0.25
C HIS A 105 -13.44 10.64 0.32
N TYR A 106 -14.75 10.88 0.35
CA TYR A 106 -15.69 9.97 1.00
C TYR A 106 -17.09 10.07 0.41
N ASP A 107 -17.85 8.97 0.53
CA ASP A 107 -19.27 8.96 0.20
C ASP A 107 -20.10 9.42 1.39
N THR A 108 -21.15 10.19 1.13
CA THR A 108 -22.08 10.70 2.15
C THR A 108 -23.19 9.72 2.52
N ALA A 109 -23.33 8.63 1.77
CA ALA A 109 -24.32 7.59 1.95
C ALA A 109 -23.90 6.31 1.20
N GLY A 110 -24.58 5.20 1.47
CA GLY A 110 -24.29 3.92 0.82
C GLY A 110 -23.16 3.16 1.50
N VAL A 111 -22.71 2.07 0.85
CA VAL A 111 -21.80 1.11 1.46
C VAL A 111 -20.41 1.67 1.76
N ASN A 112 -19.98 2.73 1.07
CA ASN A 112 -18.68 3.37 1.28
C ASN A 112 -18.71 4.50 2.32
N ALA A 113 -19.89 4.83 2.87
CA ALA A 113 -19.98 5.94 3.81
C ALA A 113 -19.17 5.65 5.08
N PRO A 114 -18.39 6.61 5.60
CA PRO A 114 -17.62 6.39 6.82
C PRO A 114 -18.53 6.00 8.01
N GLY A 115 -18.18 4.90 8.67
CA GLY A 115 -18.80 4.39 9.89
C GLY A 115 -18.15 4.91 11.18
N TYR A 116 -17.18 5.81 11.07
CA TYR A 116 -16.49 6.47 12.19
C TYR A 116 -16.55 8.00 12.08
N ASP A 117 -16.18 8.69 13.17
CA ASP A 117 -16.16 10.16 13.21
C ASP A 117 -15.07 10.72 12.27
N LEU A 118 -15.52 11.42 11.22
CA LEU A 118 -14.63 11.94 10.18
C LEU A 118 -13.69 13.04 10.70
N MET A 119 -14.09 13.83 11.70
CA MET A 119 -13.23 14.86 12.28
C MET A 119 -12.07 14.23 13.08
N GLN A 120 -12.36 13.20 13.88
CA GLN A 120 -11.33 12.44 14.57
C GLN A 120 -10.38 11.74 13.60
N PHE A 121 -10.89 11.24 12.47
CA PHE A 121 -10.05 10.63 11.44
C PHE A 121 -9.13 11.67 10.77
N MET A 122 -9.64 12.85 10.42
CA MET A 122 -8.81 13.94 9.89
C MET A 122 -7.73 14.41 10.88
N GLN A 123 -8.05 14.46 12.18
CA GLN A 123 -7.07 14.75 13.24
C GLN A 123 -6.03 13.65 13.40
N ALA A 124 -6.41 12.39 13.15
CA ALA A 124 -5.47 11.26 13.13
C ALA A 124 -4.49 11.39 11.96
N LEU A 125 -4.97 11.69 10.75
CA LEU A 125 -4.11 11.95 9.58
C LEU A 125 -3.12 13.09 9.86
N ASP A 126 -3.59 14.22 10.38
CA ASP A 126 -2.72 15.34 10.73
C ASP A 126 -1.69 14.98 11.83
N SER A 127 -2.07 14.12 12.78
CA SER A 127 -1.16 13.60 13.80
C SER A 127 -0.10 12.67 13.20
N THR A 128 -0.51 11.78 12.29
CA THR A 128 0.39 10.88 11.54
C THR A 128 1.44 11.68 10.77
N TYR A 129 1.05 12.71 10.00
CA TYR A 129 1.99 13.55 9.28
C TYR A 129 2.93 14.29 10.22
N SER A 130 2.40 14.91 11.28
CA SER A 130 3.22 15.58 12.28
C SER A 130 4.20 14.64 12.97
N PHE A 131 3.87 13.36 13.11
CA PHE A 131 4.79 12.38 13.67
C PHE A 131 5.86 11.96 12.65
N GLU A 132 5.44 11.39 11.51
CA GLU A 132 6.36 10.79 10.55
C GLU A 132 7.20 11.82 9.79
N VAL A 133 6.61 12.93 9.35
CA VAL A 133 7.33 13.95 8.58
C VAL A 133 7.99 14.97 9.50
N GLU A 134 7.24 15.56 10.43
CA GLU A 134 7.78 16.70 11.21
C GLU A 134 8.67 16.26 12.38
N GLN A 135 8.32 15.18 13.09
CA GLN A 135 9.11 14.71 14.24
C GLN A 135 10.21 13.73 13.85
N LEU A 136 9.92 12.72 13.03
CA LEU A 136 10.93 11.75 12.57
C LEU A 136 11.79 12.30 11.42
N GLY A 137 11.32 13.33 10.71
CA GLY A 137 12.09 14.03 9.68
C GLY A 137 12.07 13.35 8.31
N TYR A 138 11.14 12.44 8.05
CA TYR A 138 11.00 11.85 6.73
C TYR A 138 10.53 12.88 5.69
N ALA A 139 10.96 12.73 4.44
CA ALA A 139 10.46 13.56 3.36
C ALA A 139 9.01 13.20 3.04
N ALA A 140 8.11 14.19 3.06
CA ALA A 140 6.72 14.01 2.69
C ALA A 140 6.58 13.48 1.25
N PRO A 141 5.60 12.60 0.96
CA PRO A 141 5.39 12.07 -0.37
C PRO A 141 5.23 13.19 -1.42
N PRO A 142 5.65 12.96 -2.67
CA PRO A 142 5.54 13.98 -3.71
C PRO A 142 4.07 14.29 -3.99
N ALA A 143 3.78 15.57 -4.22
CA ALA A 143 2.46 16.01 -4.61
C ALA A 143 2.08 15.51 -6.02
N ASP A 144 0.78 15.40 -6.26
CA ASP A 144 0.14 14.93 -7.50
C ASP A 144 -0.46 16.05 -8.35
N GLY A 145 -0.11 17.30 -8.03
CA GLY A 145 -0.53 18.47 -8.78
C GLY A 145 -1.99 18.84 -8.50
N THR A 146 -2.89 18.46 -9.39
CA THR A 146 -4.33 18.75 -9.28
C THR A 146 -5.20 17.50 -9.27
N GLU A 147 -4.58 16.31 -9.38
CA GLU A 147 -5.29 15.05 -9.24
C GLU A 147 -5.92 14.97 -7.84
N GLY A 148 -7.12 14.42 -7.72
CA GLY A 148 -7.86 14.47 -6.45
C GLY A 148 -8.33 15.87 -6.00
N GLY A 149 -7.99 16.94 -6.73
CA GLY A 149 -8.61 18.27 -6.61
C GLY A 149 -7.71 19.36 -6.04
N ASP A 150 -6.57 19.04 -5.44
CA ASP A 150 -5.47 19.96 -5.14
C ASP A 150 -4.16 19.19 -4.95
N SER A 151 -3.09 19.85 -4.50
CA SER A 151 -1.76 19.23 -4.36
C SER A 151 -1.53 18.57 -2.99
N LYS A 152 -2.58 18.25 -2.24
CA LYS A 152 -2.48 17.60 -0.92
C LYS A 152 -2.48 16.10 -1.09
N TYR A 153 -1.95 15.38 -0.10
CA TYR A 153 -1.96 13.93 -0.18
C TYR A 153 -3.40 13.39 -0.08
N ASP A 154 -3.81 12.59 -1.07
CA ASP A 154 -5.18 12.10 -1.16
C ASP A 154 -5.41 10.81 -0.38
N VAL A 155 -6.53 10.80 0.34
CA VAL A 155 -7.03 9.67 1.13
C VAL A 155 -8.46 9.37 0.72
N TYR A 156 -8.72 8.16 0.26
CA TYR A 156 -10.07 7.73 -0.14
C TYR A 156 -10.64 6.76 0.90
N ILE A 157 -11.89 6.98 1.31
CA ILE A 157 -12.59 6.09 2.24
C ILE A 157 -13.58 5.23 1.44
N GLN A 158 -13.42 3.90 1.46
CA GLN A 158 -14.30 2.97 0.76
C GLN A 158 -14.53 1.71 1.59
N ASN A 159 -15.60 0.98 1.31
CA ASN A 159 -15.74 -0.36 1.87
C ASN A 159 -14.74 -1.30 1.19
N LEU A 160 -13.86 -1.90 1.99
CA LEU A 160 -12.79 -2.78 1.52
C LEU A 160 -13.01 -4.26 1.91
N SER A 161 -14.22 -4.62 2.34
CA SER A 161 -14.65 -6.01 2.59
C SER A 161 -13.67 -6.82 3.45
N GLY A 162 -13.13 -6.20 4.51
CA GLY A 162 -12.23 -6.82 5.47
C GLY A 162 -10.77 -6.36 5.35
N LEU A 163 -10.35 -5.79 4.21
CA LEU A 163 -9.02 -5.18 4.07
C LEU A 163 -8.98 -3.85 4.85
N TYR A 164 -7.90 -3.59 5.58
CA TYR A 164 -7.70 -2.33 6.35
C TYR A 164 -7.46 -1.14 5.44
N GLY A 165 -6.53 -1.28 4.49
CA GLY A 165 -6.18 -0.23 3.55
C GLY A 165 -5.15 -0.69 2.54
N TYR A 166 -4.83 0.22 1.62
CA TYR A 166 -3.72 0.06 0.71
C TYR A 166 -3.22 1.41 0.19
N THR A 167 -1.92 1.47 -0.04
CA THR A 167 -1.25 2.56 -0.76
C THR A 167 -1.01 2.16 -2.21
N GLN A 168 -1.53 2.96 -3.14
CA GLN A 168 -1.37 2.70 -4.56
C GLN A 168 -0.42 3.73 -5.17
N PHE A 169 0.72 3.27 -5.70
CA PHE A 169 1.64 4.13 -6.43
C PHE A 169 1.15 4.42 -7.84
N GLU A 170 1.48 5.60 -8.35
CA GLU A 170 1.06 6.10 -9.66
C GLU A 170 2.26 6.38 -10.53
N ASN A 171 2.49 7.65 -10.90
CA ASN A 171 3.54 7.99 -11.85
C ASN A 171 4.85 8.25 -11.10
N LYS A 172 5.95 7.84 -11.72
CA LYS A 172 7.31 8.14 -11.28
C LYS A 172 7.59 9.64 -11.48
N VAL A 173 7.98 10.33 -10.42
CA VAL A 173 8.30 11.78 -10.41
C VAL A 173 9.80 11.99 -10.62
N SER A 174 10.62 11.16 -9.99
CA SER A 174 12.08 11.18 -10.12
C SER A 174 12.64 9.76 -9.99
N GLN A 175 13.97 9.59 -10.06
CA GLN A 175 14.60 8.25 -10.00
C GLN A 175 14.16 7.41 -8.79
N SER A 176 13.92 8.06 -7.65
CA SER A 176 13.56 7.42 -6.38
C SER A 176 12.23 7.93 -5.81
N SER A 177 11.37 8.52 -6.65
CA SER A 177 10.15 9.18 -6.19
C SER A 177 8.94 8.81 -7.03
N TRP A 178 7.85 8.44 -6.36
CA TRP A 178 6.58 8.04 -6.96
C TRP A 178 5.41 8.77 -6.29
N MET A 179 4.48 9.28 -7.10
CA MET A 179 3.19 9.73 -6.57
C MET A 179 2.41 8.53 -6.05
N SER A 180 1.54 8.78 -5.07
CA SER A 180 0.63 7.77 -4.55
C SER A 180 -0.59 8.42 -3.94
N PHE A 181 -1.61 7.60 -3.71
CA PHE A 181 -2.72 7.89 -2.82
C PHE A 181 -2.97 6.65 -1.97
N MET A 182 -3.72 6.81 -0.88
CA MET A 182 -4.14 5.68 -0.05
C MET A 182 -5.65 5.52 -0.01
N VAL A 183 -6.10 4.28 0.13
CA VAL A 183 -7.51 3.91 0.29
C VAL A 183 -7.66 3.14 1.59
N LEU A 184 -8.57 3.59 2.45
CA LEU A 184 -8.80 3.06 3.78
C LEU A 184 -10.24 2.53 3.89
N ASP A 185 -10.43 1.52 4.75
CA ASP A 185 -11.75 0.98 5.01
C ASP A 185 -12.68 2.03 5.64
N ASN A 186 -13.97 1.91 5.34
CA ASN A 186 -14.95 2.89 5.75
C ASN A 186 -15.42 2.72 7.18
N ASP A 187 -15.33 1.55 7.81
CA ASP A 187 -15.94 1.35 9.13
C ASP A 187 -15.11 0.53 10.13
N TYR A 188 -14.17 -0.29 9.67
CA TYR A 188 -13.36 -1.18 10.51
C TYR A 188 -14.23 -2.00 11.49
N SER A 189 -15.38 -2.52 11.05
CA SER A 189 -16.41 -3.08 11.93
C SER A 189 -16.21 -4.57 12.26
N ALA A 190 -16.24 -5.44 11.24
CA ALA A 190 -16.19 -6.89 11.37
C ALA A 190 -14.95 -7.48 10.69
N GLY A 191 -14.24 -8.39 11.39
CA GLY A 191 -12.98 -8.98 10.91
C GLY A 191 -11.73 -8.17 11.26
N TYR A 192 -11.89 -6.95 11.76
CA TYR A 192 -10.82 -6.07 12.21
C TYR A 192 -10.47 -6.32 13.69
N TYR A 193 -9.17 -6.29 14.00
CA TYR A 193 -8.67 -6.39 15.37
C TYR A 193 -8.98 -5.10 16.15
N SER A 194 -8.39 -3.97 15.73
CA SER A 194 -8.83 -2.64 16.13
C SER A 194 -9.99 -2.16 15.27
N LYS A 195 -11.05 -1.68 15.92
CA LYS A 195 -12.32 -1.34 15.26
C LYS A 195 -12.59 0.15 15.21
N GLY A 196 -13.48 0.56 14.30
CA GLY A 196 -13.92 1.94 14.13
C GLY A 196 -12.75 2.91 13.99
N ILE A 197 -12.81 4.03 14.71
CA ILE A 197 -11.78 5.09 14.65
C ILE A 197 -10.38 4.60 15.02
N ASN A 198 -10.23 3.60 15.89
CA ASN A 198 -8.92 3.07 16.25
C ASN A 198 -8.31 2.25 15.10
N GLY A 199 -9.11 1.48 14.37
CA GLY A 199 -8.68 0.83 13.12
C GLY A 199 -8.24 1.85 12.08
N ALA A 200 -9.03 2.92 11.90
CA ALA A 200 -8.70 4.00 10.97
C ALA A 200 -7.39 4.74 11.33
N ARG A 201 -7.12 4.96 12.62
CA ARG A 201 -5.89 5.61 13.11
C ARG A 201 -4.63 4.83 12.73
N VAL A 202 -4.56 3.56 13.15
CA VAL A 202 -3.37 2.73 12.88
C VAL A 202 -3.16 2.52 11.39
N THR A 203 -4.26 2.33 10.63
CA THR A 203 -4.17 2.21 9.16
C THR A 203 -3.64 3.49 8.52
N ALA A 204 -4.04 4.66 9.01
CA ALA A 204 -3.54 5.92 8.48
C ALA A 204 -2.03 6.07 8.66
N ALA A 205 -1.49 5.69 9.83
CA ALA A 205 -0.04 5.66 10.04
C ALA A 205 0.65 4.63 9.14
N HIS A 206 0.14 3.39 9.11
CA HIS A 206 0.72 2.32 8.30
C HIS A 206 0.79 2.68 6.80
N GLU A 207 -0.33 3.11 6.21
CA GLU A 207 -0.41 3.39 4.78
C GLU A 207 0.32 4.69 4.42
N PHE A 208 0.27 5.72 5.27
CA PHE A 208 1.03 6.94 4.99
C PHE A 208 2.55 6.68 5.00
N TYR A 209 3.02 5.77 5.85
CA TYR A 209 4.44 5.42 5.84
C TYR A 209 4.85 4.69 4.56
N HIS A 210 3.99 3.85 3.97
CA HIS A 210 4.23 3.31 2.62
C HIS A 210 4.34 4.43 1.57
N ALA A 211 3.48 5.44 1.65
CA ALA A 211 3.55 6.60 0.77
C ALA A 211 4.89 7.34 0.89
N ILE A 212 5.43 7.47 2.10
CA ILE A 212 6.76 8.05 2.35
C ILE A 212 7.84 7.18 1.71
N GLN A 213 7.82 5.86 1.98
CA GLN A 213 8.83 4.92 1.50
C GLN A 213 8.96 4.94 -0.02
N GLY A 214 7.86 4.73 -0.76
CA GLY A 214 7.92 4.79 -2.23
C GLY A 214 7.94 6.21 -2.80
N GLY A 215 7.52 7.20 -1.99
CA GLY A 215 7.45 8.60 -2.38
C GLY A 215 8.79 9.28 -2.54
N ASN A 216 9.78 8.96 -1.69
CA ASN A 216 11.10 9.59 -1.77
C ASN A 216 12.28 8.62 -1.62
N TYR A 217 12.01 7.33 -1.33
CA TYR A 217 13.04 6.34 -1.04
C TYR A 217 12.91 5.09 -1.91
N ALA A 218 12.24 5.20 -3.06
CA ALA A 218 12.14 4.09 -4.00
C ALA A 218 13.51 3.71 -4.60
N PRO A 219 13.77 2.43 -4.90
CA PRO A 219 15.03 1.99 -5.49
C PRO A 219 15.33 2.68 -6.82
N SER A 220 16.42 3.44 -6.87
CA SER A 220 16.77 4.32 -8.01
C SER A 220 16.97 3.58 -9.34
N GLU A 221 17.45 2.35 -9.25
CA GLU A 221 17.77 1.47 -10.37
C GLU A 221 16.56 0.70 -10.90
N LEU A 222 15.39 0.84 -10.27
CA LEU A 222 14.16 0.18 -10.69
C LEU A 222 13.16 1.18 -11.25
N ASN A 223 12.40 0.71 -12.24
CA ASN A 223 11.18 1.38 -12.65
C ASN A 223 9.98 0.85 -11.85
N ALA A 224 10.14 0.76 -10.53
CA ALA A 224 9.11 0.35 -9.59
C ALA A 224 9.26 1.14 -8.27
N PRO A 225 8.16 1.33 -7.50
CA PRO A 225 8.20 2.02 -6.20
C PRO A 225 8.94 1.24 -5.10
N PHE A 226 9.03 -0.09 -5.21
CA PHE A 226 9.74 -0.96 -4.27
C PHE A 226 10.15 -2.27 -4.96
N ARG A 227 11.07 -3.02 -4.34
CA ARG A 227 11.37 -4.41 -4.75
C ARG A 227 10.39 -5.36 -4.07
N ASN A 228 9.88 -6.34 -4.82
CA ASN A 228 9.03 -7.38 -4.24
C ASN A 228 9.73 -8.18 -3.12
N SER A 229 11.06 -8.32 -3.18
CA SER A 229 11.87 -8.93 -2.11
C SER A 229 11.87 -8.13 -0.81
N ASP A 230 11.59 -6.83 -0.89
CA ASP A 230 11.72 -5.90 0.24
C ASP A 230 10.36 -5.68 0.93
N VAL A 231 9.25 -6.24 0.41
CA VAL A 231 7.89 -6.04 0.95
C VAL A 231 7.83 -6.30 2.46
N PHE A 232 8.48 -7.36 2.95
CA PHE A 232 8.52 -7.64 4.38
C PHE A 232 9.09 -6.48 5.21
N TYR A 233 10.15 -5.82 4.73
CA TYR A 233 10.74 -4.66 5.40
C TYR A 233 9.79 -3.45 5.38
N TYR A 234 9.11 -3.22 4.25
CA TYR A 234 8.14 -2.14 4.12
C TYR A 234 6.98 -2.33 5.10
N GLU A 235 6.41 -3.53 5.15
CA GLU A 235 5.32 -3.88 6.07
C GLU A 235 5.76 -3.78 7.53
N MET A 236 6.89 -4.39 7.90
CA MET A 236 7.36 -4.40 9.29
C MET A 236 7.62 -2.98 9.83
N SER A 237 8.21 -2.11 9.03
CA SER A 237 8.47 -0.73 9.44
C SER A 237 7.22 0.15 9.44
N SER A 238 6.22 -0.15 8.61
CA SER A 238 4.91 0.52 8.63
C SER A 238 4.07 0.08 9.83
N THR A 239 4.10 -1.20 10.19
CA THR A 239 3.50 -1.71 11.42
C THR A 239 4.12 -1.07 12.67
N ALA A 240 5.42 -0.74 12.64
CA ALA A 240 6.03 0.01 13.74
C ALA A 240 5.46 1.44 13.86
N MET A 241 5.09 2.09 12.75
CA MET A 241 4.46 3.41 12.79
C MET A 241 3.06 3.39 13.40
N GLU A 242 2.31 2.28 13.28
CA GLU A 242 1.05 2.10 13.99
C GLU A 242 1.22 2.36 15.50
N GLU A 243 2.23 1.71 16.10
CA GLU A 243 2.52 1.80 17.54
C GLU A 243 3.14 3.16 17.90
N PHE A 244 4.06 3.69 17.08
CA PHE A 244 4.74 4.93 17.42
C PHE A 244 3.84 6.16 17.30
N ALA A 245 2.92 6.17 16.35
CA ALA A 245 1.97 7.27 16.18
C ALA A 245 0.75 7.15 17.13
N PHE A 246 0.35 5.93 17.48
CA PHE A 246 -0.86 5.66 18.26
C PHE A 246 -0.65 4.56 19.31
N ASP A 247 0.26 4.80 20.26
CA ASP A 247 0.66 3.87 21.35
C ASP A 247 -0.49 3.34 22.24
N TYR A 248 -1.63 4.02 22.23
CA TYR A 248 -2.85 3.58 22.93
C TYR A 248 -3.70 2.59 22.12
N VAL A 249 -3.32 2.28 20.87
CA VAL A 249 -3.99 1.32 19.98
C VAL A 249 -3.04 0.16 19.67
N ASN A 250 -3.16 -0.92 20.44
CA ASN A 250 -2.32 -2.12 20.30
C ASN A 250 -2.74 -3.03 19.12
N ASP A 251 -2.92 -2.48 17.92
CA ASP A 251 -3.33 -3.27 16.73
C ASP A 251 -2.25 -4.26 16.30
N TYR A 252 -0.99 -3.97 16.64
CA TYR A 252 0.16 -4.80 16.28
C TYR A 252 0.10 -6.23 16.86
N TYR A 253 -0.68 -6.45 17.93
CA TYR A 253 -0.94 -7.78 18.50
C TYR A 253 -1.53 -8.75 17.46
N ALA A 254 -2.23 -8.24 16.44
CA ALA A 254 -2.74 -9.05 15.34
C ALA A 254 -1.63 -9.72 14.50
N TYR A 255 -0.43 -9.14 14.45
CA TYR A 255 0.68 -9.68 13.65
C TYR A 255 1.60 -10.63 14.43
N MET A 256 1.62 -10.53 15.76
CA MET A 256 2.58 -11.25 16.61
C MET A 256 2.58 -12.76 16.37
N SER A 257 1.39 -13.38 16.30
CA SER A 257 1.29 -14.83 16.05
C SER A 257 1.91 -15.21 14.70
N SER A 258 1.65 -14.44 13.65
CA SER A 258 2.20 -14.68 12.32
C SER A 258 3.73 -14.54 12.30
N TYR A 259 4.29 -13.53 12.97
CA TYR A 259 5.74 -13.33 13.04
C TYR A 259 6.44 -14.42 13.85
N PHE A 260 5.87 -14.84 14.98
CA PHE A 260 6.48 -15.89 15.81
C PHE A 260 6.34 -17.29 15.23
N LEU A 261 5.27 -17.57 14.48
CA LEU A 261 5.05 -18.88 13.87
C LEU A 261 5.79 -19.06 12.54
N ARG A 262 6.25 -17.96 11.92
CA ARG A 262 6.96 -17.98 10.63
C ARG A 262 8.27 -17.18 10.68
N PRO A 263 9.21 -17.50 11.60
CA PRO A 263 10.47 -16.76 11.72
C PRO A 263 11.35 -16.84 10.46
N GLU A 264 11.16 -17.86 9.62
CA GLU A 264 11.80 -17.96 8.30
C GLU A 264 11.39 -16.83 7.36
N LYS A 265 10.25 -16.17 7.58
CA LYS A 265 9.87 -14.97 6.82
C LYS A 265 10.56 -13.70 7.32
N ILE A 266 11.12 -13.71 8.54
CA ILE A 266 11.91 -12.61 9.11
C ILE A 266 13.33 -12.63 8.51
N ASN A 267 13.84 -13.80 8.17
CA ASN A 267 15.08 -13.98 7.44
C ASN A 267 14.76 -14.33 6.00
N ALA A 268 14.49 -13.31 5.16
CA ALA A 268 14.33 -13.47 3.72
C ALA A 268 15.43 -14.39 3.16
N GLN A 269 15.07 -15.65 2.87
CA GLN A 269 15.87 -16.49 2.01
C GLN A 269 15.29 -16.36 0.59
N TYR A 270 16.05 -15.61 -0.20
CA TYR A 270 16.29 -15.69 -1.65
C TYR A 270 15.30 -16.48 -2.51
#